data_AF-A0A6B0WYH8-F1
#
_entry.id   AF-A0A6B0WYH8-F1
#
_cell.length_a   1.000
_cell.length_b   1.000
_cell.length_c   1.000
_cell.angle_alpha   90.00
_cell.angle_beta   90.00
_cell.angle_gamma   90.00
#
_symmetry.space_group_name_H-M   'P 1'
#
loop_
_entity.id
_entity.type
_entity.pdbx_description
1 polymer ?
#
loop_
_entity_poly.entity_id
_entity_poly.type
_entity_poly.pdbx_seq_one_letter_code
_entity_poly.pdbx_strand_id
1 'polypeptide(L)'
;MARAQPSGDVSEQKRPVITVRAVVLGVATGVLLNTYTNYTGMVLVNSALVKSQLPMSVLLPFVGWIGVNLVLRFFWPRIALSSSELVLIYSMSWIVGTIPVAGWATYWGGIVSSPTYYASPENRWEEFLFDVMPWWVLPQASQGSITTFYEGLPPGESIPWGSWVGTLCWWFSLSIALVVAALCVSVIFQRQWEDAEKLTFPLVAFPVALTEGFDGKERIPAMFKGGIFWAGVLVVLLVYVY
;
A
#
# COMPACT_ATOMS: atom_id res chain seq x y z
N MET A 1 46.05 -22.18 -23.17
CA MET A 1 44.67 -22.10 -23.72
C MET A 1 43.75 -22.92 -22.84
N ALA A 2 43.14 -22.30 -21.83
CA ALA A 2 42.13 -22.95 -20.98
C ALA A 2 40.75 -22.65 -21.56
N ARG A 3 40.00 -23.70 -21.93
CA ARG A 3 38.62 -23.62 -22.39
C ARG A 3 37.74 -23.14 -21.22
N ALA A 4 37.10 -21.99 -21.39
CA ALA A 4 35.98 -21.58 -20.56
C ALA A 4 34.84 -22.60 -20.71
N GLN A 5 34.37 -23.13 -19.58
CA GLN A 5 33.13 -23.92 -19.52
C GLN A 5 31.94 -22.99 -19.82
N PRO A 6 30.93 -23.43 -20.59
CA PRO A 6 29.72 -22.64 -20.79
C PRO A 6 28.97 -22.56 -19.45
N SER A 7 28.66 -21.34 -19.03
CA SER A 7 27.78 -21.04 -17.90
C SER A 7 26.48 -21.81 -18.04
N GLY A 8 26.13 -22.53 -16.96
CA GLY A 8 24.93 -23.35 -16.88
C GLY A 8 23.66 -22.55 -17.16
N ASP A 9 22.67 -23.29 -17.67
CA ASP A 9 21.29 -22.88 -17.93
C ASP A 9 20.84 -21.67 -17.10
N VAL A 10 20.68 -20.54 -17.78
CA VAL A 10 19.80 -19.47 -17.31
C VAL A 10 18.42 -20.12 -17.28
N SER A 11 18.00 -20.55 -16.09
CA SER A 11 16.65 -21.02 -15.85
C SER A 11 15.70 -20.05 -16.53
N GLU A 12 14.87 -20.59 -17.42
CA GLU A 12 13.90 -19.85 -18.21
C GLU A 12 13.01 -19.07 -17.23
N GLN A 13 13.37 -17.82 -16.93
CA GLN A 13 12.61 -16.95 -16.05
C GLN A 13 11.28 -16.72 -16.75
N LYS A 14 10.28 -17.53 -16.39
CA LYS A 14 8.90 -17.35 -16.84
C LYS A 14 8.54 -15.90 -16.57
N ARG A 15 8.29 -15.16 -17.64
CA ARG A 15 7.89 -13.76 -17.53
C ARG A 15 6.69 -13.69 -16.60
N PRO A 16 6.68 -12.77 -15.62
CA PRO A 16 5.54 -12.61 -14.73
C PRO A 16 4.31 -12.29 -15.59
N VAL A 17 3.31 -13.17 -15.58
CA VAL A 17 2.07 -12.97 -16.32
C VAL A 17 1.15 -12.15 -15.45
N ILE A 18 0.88 -10.92 -15.87
CA ILE A 18 -0.15 -10.07 -15.27
C ILE A 18 -1.50 -10.57 -15.77
N THR A 19 -2.36 -10.98 -14.83
CA THR A 19 -3.71 -11.46 -15.15
C THR A 19 -4.77 -10.48 -14.64
N VAL A 20 -5.86 -10.35 -15.38
CA VAL A 20 -7.00 -9.49 -14.99
C VAL A 20 -7.55 -9.93 -13.63
N ARG A 21 -7.60 -11.25 -13.36
CA ARG A 21 -8.06 -11.78 -12.07
C ARG A 21 -7.22 -11.26 -10.91
N ALA A 22 -5.89 -11.27 -11.02
CA ALA A 22 -5.02 -10.80 -9.95
C ALA A 22 -5.10 -9.29 -9.76
N VAL A 23 -5.29 -8.53 -10.85
CA VAL A 23 -5.56 -7.08 -10.76
C VAL A 23 -6.87 -6.83 -10.01
N VAL A 24 -7.96 -7.52 -10.35
CA VAL A 24 -9.25 -7.36 -9.66
C VAL A 24 -9.15 -7.73 -8.18
N LEU A 25 -8.50 -8.84 -7.85
CA LEU A 25 -8.28 -9.25 -6.46
C LEU A 25 -7.38 -8.27 -5.71
N GLY A 26 -6.36 -7.73 -6.37
CA GLY A 26 -5.49 -6.69 -5.81
C GLY A 26 -6.24 -5.39 -5.54
N VAL A 27 -7.09 -4.93 -6.46
CA VAL A 27 -7.97 -3.77 -6.25
C VAL A 27 -8.93 -4.02 -5.10
N ALA A 28 -9.60 -5.17 -5.07
CA ALA A 28 -10.52 -5.53 -3.98
C ALA A 28 -9.80 -5.55 -2.62
N THR A 29 -8.61 -6.15 -2.57
CA THR A 29 -7.75 -6.15 -1.38
C THR A 29 -7.38 -4.73 -0.96
N GLY A 30 -7.00 -3.88 -1.92
CA GLY A 30 -6.69 -2.48 -1.69
C GLY A 30 -7.87 -1.69 -1.11
N VAL A 31 -9.07 -1.83 -1.66
CA VAL A 31 -10.29 -1.16 -1.17
C VAL A 31 -10.61 -1.57 0.26
N LEU A 32 -10.58 -2.88 0.54
CA LEU A 32 -10.81 -3.40 1.89
C LEU A 32 -9.75 -2.88 2.87
N LEU A 33 -8.49 -2.92 2.46
CA LEU A 33 -7.38 -2.46 3.29
C LEU A 33 -7.47 -0.97 3.58
N ASN A 34 -7.76 -0.15 2.57
CA ASN A 34 -7.94 1.28 2.70
C ASN A 34 -9.08 1.61 3.68
N THR A 35 -10.22 0.97 3.51
CA THR A 35 -11.40 1.17 4.38
C THR A 35 -11.08 0.77 5.82
N TYR A 36 -10.49 -0.41 6.01
CA TYR A 36 -10.14 -0.93 7.32
C TYR A 36 -9.11 -0.04 8.03
N THR A 37 -8.02 0.30 7.37
CA THR A 37 -6.94 1.10 7.95
C THR A 37 -7.38 2.53 8.28
N ASN A 38 -8.21 3.17 7.45
CA ASN A 38 -8.79 4.48 7.76
C ASN A 38 -9.74 4.40 8.96
N TYR A 39 -10.60 3.38 9.01
CA TYR A 39 -11.50 3.17 10.14
C TYR A 39 -10.71 2.97 11.44
N THR A 40 -9.72 2.07 11.45
CA THR A 40 -8.90 1.83 12.65
C THR A 40 -8.07 3.05 13.04
N GLY A 41 -7.53 3.77 12.05
CA GLY A 41 -6.66 4.92 12.27
C GLY A 41 -7.39 6.16 12.77
N MET A 42 -8.57 6.44 12.21
CA MET A 42 -9.31 7.69 12.47
C MET A 42 -10.43 7.52 13.50
N VAL A 43 -11.14 6.39 13.48
CA VAL A 43 -12.29 6.17 14.38
C VAL A 43 -11.83 5.49 15.67
N LEU A 44 -11.01 4.44 15.54
CA LEU A 44 -10.49 3.70 16.71
C LEU A 44 -9.21 4.32 17.30
N VAL A 45 -8.68 5.39 16.69
CA VAL A 45 -7.45 6.10 17.10
C VAL A 45 -6.25 5.14 17.25
N ASN A 46 -6.21 4.08 16.44
CA ASN A 46 -5.16 3.06 16.45
C ASN A 46 -4.38 3.11 15.13
N SER A 47 -3.19 3.71 15.18
CA SER A 47 -2.32 3.94 14.01
C SER A 47 -1.16 2.95 13.86
N ALA A 48 -1.21 1.81 14.56
CA ALA A 48 -0.07 0.87 14.62
C ALA A 48 0.19 0.08 13.32
N LEU A 49 -0.75 0.04 12.37
CA LEU A 49 -0.68 -0.87 11.23
C LEU A 49 0.29 -0.45 10.12
N VAL A 50 0.72 0.82 10.08
CA VAL A 50 1.42 1.42 8.93
C VAL A 50 2.82 1.94 9.28
N LYS A 51 3.25 1.87 10.55
CA LYS A 51 4.49 2.52 11.03
C LYS A 51 5.78 1.69 10.88
N SER A 52 5.72 0.53 10.25
CA SER A 52 6.87 -0.37 10.07
C SER A 52 7.34 -0.44 8.61
N GLN A 53 8.61 -0.81 8.41
CA GLN A 53 9.19 -1.03 7.07
C GLN A 53 8.55 -2.22 6.34
N LEU A 54 7.95 -3.15 7.07
CA LEU A 54 6.98 -4.12 6.55
C LEU A 54 5.64 -3.82 7.25
N PRO A 55 4.80 -2.94 6.69
CA PRO A 55 3.54 -2.56 7.31
C PRO A 55 2.67 -3.79 7.55
N MET A 56 2.08 -3.91 8.75
CA MET A 56 1.11 -4.98 9.03
C MET A 56 -0.09 -4.88 8.09
N SER A 57 -0.44 -3.66 7.65
CA SER A 57 -1.45 -3.41 6.61
C SER A 57 -1.18 -4.17 5.32
N VAL A 58 0.08 -4.45 4.98
CA VAL A 58 0.45 -5.21 3.78
C VAL A 58 0.66 -6.69 4.11
N LEU A 59 1.32 -6.97 5.23
CA LEU A 59 1.71 -8.32 5.60
C LEU A 59 0.50 -9.21 5.91
N LEU A 60 -0.48 -8.70 6.66
CA LEU A 60 -1.68 -9.45 7.05
C LEU A 60 -2.53 -9.91 5.85
N PRO A 61 -2.93 -9.03 4.90
CA PRO A 61 -3.67 -9.49 3.73
C PRO A 61 -2.84 -10.42 2.86
N PHE A 62 -1.52 -10.22 2.77
CA PHE A 62 -0.67 -11.12 2.00
C PHE A 62 -0.60 -12.53 2.60
N VAL A 63 -0.35 -12.66 3.91
CA VAL A 63 -0.37 -13.96 4.60
C VAL A 63 -1.76 -14.58 4.53
N GLY A 64 -2.82 -13.77 4.62
CA GLY A 64 -4.20 -14.20 4.36
C GLY A 64 -4.37 -14.80 2.97
N TRP A 65 -3.87 -14.14 1.93
CA TRP A 65 -3.88 -14.66 0.56
C TRP A 65 -3.07 -15.93 0.38
N ILE A 66 -1.93 -16.09 1.06
CA ILE A 66 -1.17 -17.35 1.09
C ILE A 66 -2.03 -18.46 1.69
N GLY A 67 -2.68 -18.22 2.84
CA GLY A 67 -3.57 -19.18 3.48
C GLY A 67 -4.76 -19.57 2.59
N VAL A 68 -5.44 -18.58 2.03
CA VAL A 68 -6.52 -18.79 1.05
C VAL A 68 -6.02 -19.62 -0.13
N ASN A 69 -4.84 -19.29 -0.68
CA ASN A 69 -4.31 -19.99 -1.83
C ASN A 69 -3.91 -21.44 -1.52
N LEU A 70 -3.40 -21.73 -0.31
CA LEU A 70 -3.13 -23.10 0.14
C LEU A 70 -4.42 -23.92 0.20
N VAL A 71 -5.50 -23.35 0.74
CA VAL A 71 -6.83 -23.99 0.77
C VAL A 71 -7.36 -24.20 -0.65
N LEU A 72 -7.29 -23.18 -1.51
CA LEU A 72 -7.69 -23.29 -2.92
C LEU A 72 -6.89 -24.37 -3.64
N ARG A 73 -5.59 -24.46 -3.43
CA ARG A 73 -4.76 -25.47 -4.11
C ARG A 73 -5.05 -26.90 -3.62
N PHE A 74 -5.50 -27.06 -2.39
CA PHE A 74 -5.89 -28.34 -1.84
C PHE A 74 -7.24 -28.85 -2.39
N PHE A 75 -8.26 -27.98 -2.40
CA PHE A 75 -9.64 -28.34 -2.79
C PHE A 75 -9.97 -28.05 -4.27
N TRP A 76 -9.50 -26.93 -4.81
CA TRP A 76 -9.82 -26.45 -6.16
C TRP A 76 -8.56 -25.92 -6.90
N PRO A 77 -7.58 -26.78 -7.25
CA PRO A 77 -6.31 -26.36 -7.82
C PRO A 77 -6.43 -25.57 -9.14
N ARG A 78 -7.56 -25.67 -9.85
CA ARG A 78 -7.82 -24.94 -11.10
C ARG A 78 -8.01 -23.43 -10.89
N ILE A 79 -8.49 -23.01 -9.72
CA ILE A 79 -8.73 -21.58 -9.41
C ILE A 79 -7.64 -20.99 -8.50
N ALA A 80 -6.66 -21.80 -8.08
CA ALA A 80 -5.53 -21.33 -7.31
C ALA A 80 -4.74 -20.24 -8.08
N LEU A 81 -4.23 -19.29 -7.31
CA LEU A 81 -3.39 -18.20 -7.79
C LEU A 81 -1.97 -18.70 -8.01
N SER A 82 -1.34 -18.19 -9.07
CA SER A 82 0.07 -18.43 -9.36
C SER A 82 0.98 -17.61 -8.43
N SER A 83 2.27 -17.94 -8.40
CA SER A 83 3.26 -17.17 -7.63
C SER A 83 3.29 -15.71 -8.09
N SER A 84 3.25 -15.47 -9.41
CA SER A 84 3.26 -14.13 -10.00
C SER A 84 2.03 -13.29 -9.62
N GLU A 85 0.87 -13.93 -9.47
CA GLU A 85 -0.37 -13.25 -9.10
C GLU A 85 -0.40 -12.86 -7.62
N LEU A 86 0.12 -13.73 -6.76
CA LEU A 86 0.27 -13.42 -5.34
C LEU A 86 1.27 -12.27 -5.13
N VAL A 87 2.40 -12.28 -5.85
CA VAL A 87 3.36 -11.17 -5.84
C VAL A 87 2.73 -9.89 -6.37
N LEU A 88 1.92 -9.95 -7.42
CA LEU A 88 1.20 -8.76 -7.94
C LEU A 88 0.24 -8.19 -6.89
N ILE A 89 -0.58 -9.04 -6.25
CA ILE A 89 -1.50 -8.61 -5.17
C ILE A 89 -0.71 -7.99 -4.01
N TYR A 90 0.44 -8.56 -3.64
CA TYR A 90 1.34 -8.01 -2.63
C TYR A 90 1.86 -6.62 -3.02
N SER A 91 2.37 -6.46 -4.24
CA SER A 91 2.86 -5.17 -4.76
C SER A 91 1.76 -4.10 -4.77
N MET A 92 0.54 -4.46 -5.19
CA MET A 92 -0.60 -3.54 -5.15
C MET A 92 -0.98 -3.17 -3.72
N SER A 93 -0.97 -4.13 -2.80
CA SER A 93 -1.26 -3.91 -1.38
C SER A 93 -0.24 -2.98 -0.73
N TRP A 94 1.03 -3.02 -1.16
CA TRP A 94 2.07 -2.11 -0.69
C TRP A 94 1.79 -0.64 -0.98
N ILE A 95 1.35 -0.34 -2.20
CA ILE A 95 1.00 1.02 -2.62
C ILE A 95 -0.19 1.54 -1.78
N VAL A 96 -1.19 0.69 -1.56
CA VAL A 96 -2.42 1.07 -0.84
C VAL A 96 -2.24 1.02 0.68
N GLY A 97 -1.35 0.18 1.20
CA GLY A 97 -1.17 -0.03 2.63
C GLY A 97 -0.39 1.08 3.33
N THR A 98 0.25 1.98 2.58
CA THR A 98 1.17 3.01 3.07
C THR A 98 0.63 4.43 2.90
N ILE A 99 0.10 4.75 1.72
CA ILE A 99 -0.25 6.13 1.33
C ILE A 99 -1.53 6.67 1.99
N PRO A 100 -2.68 5.94 2.01
CA PRO A 100 -3.96 6.59 2.22
C PRO A 100 -4.21 7.14 3.63
N VAL A 101 -3.81 6.43 4.68
CA VAL A 101 -4.06 6.87 6.07
C VAL A 101 -2.97 7.82 6.53
N ALA A 102 -1.78 7.25 6.76
CA ALA A 102 -0.65 7.98 7.34
C ALA A 102 -0.02 8.95 6.35
N GLY A 103 -0.07 8.70 5.04
CA GLY A 103 0.54 9.59 4.04
C GLY A 103 -0.39 10.69 3.55
N TRP A 104 -1.71 10.51 3.67
CA TRP A 104 -2.69 11.40 3.04
C TRP A 104 -3.77 11.82 4.03
N ALA A 105 -4.74 10.98 4.34
CA ALA A 105 -5.97 11.40 5.00
C ALA A 105 -5.75 12.08 6.37
N THR A 106 -4.74 11.65 7.16
CA THR A 106 -4.43 12.30 8.45
C THR A 106 -3.73 13.65 8.29
N TYR A 107 -2.70 13.77 7.44
CA TYR A 107 -1.94 15.02 7.31
C TYR A 107 -2.60 16.01 6.35
N TRP A 108 -3.09 15.52 5.22
CA TRP A 108 -3.67 16.35 4.17
C TRP A 108 -4.85 17.14 4.69
N GLY A 109 -5.76 16.49 5.43
CA GLY A 109 -6.92 17.15 6.03
C GLY A 109 -6.50 18.37 6.86
N GLY A 110 -5.56 18.18 7.79
CA GLY A 110 -5.00 19.28 8.57
C GLY A 110 -4.32 20.36 7.73
N ILE A 111 -3.53 19.98 6.71
CA ILE A 111 -2.82 20.95 5.84
C ILE A 111 -3.79 21.88 5.12
N VAL A 112 -4.90 21.36 4.58
CA VAL A 112 -5.84 22.15 3.77
C VAL A 112 -6.87 22.91 4.60
N SER A 113 -7.11 22.50 5.85
CA SER A 113 -8.15 23.10 6.70
C SER A 113 -7.61 24.01 7.81
N SER A 114 -6.40 23.73 8.34
CA SER A 114 -5.84 24.45 9.49
C SER A 114 -5.63 25.94 9.26
N PRO A 115 -5.12 26.40 8.09
CA PRO A 115 -4.91 27.82 7.86
C PRO A 115 -6.19 28.65 8.00
N THR A 116 -7.32 28.11 7.55
CA THR A 116 -8.62 28.78 7.63
C THR A 116 -9.29 28.61 8.98
N TYR A 117 -9.17 27.43 9.61
CA TYR A 117 -9.82 27.17 10.90
C TYR A 117 -9.14 27.87 12.09
N TYR A 118 -7.81 27.94 12.09
CA TYR A 118 -7.03 28.52 13.19
C TYR A 118 -6.55 29.95 12.91
N ALA A 119 -7.05 30.60 11.85
CA ALA A 119 -6.75 32.01 11.58
C ALA A 119 -7.15 32.89 12.77
N SER A 120 -6.22 33.71 13.26
CA SER A 120 -6.48 34.62 14.38
C SER A 120 -5.73 35.95 14.21
N PRO A 121 -6.17 37.04 14.88
CA PRO A 121 -5.46 38.32 14.84
C PRO A 121 -4.01 38.22 15.31
N GLU A 122 -3.68 37.26 16.18
CA GLU A 122 -2.33 37.05 16.72
C GLU A 122 -1.39 36.39 15.72
N ASN A 123 -1.88 35.43 14.92
CA ASN A 123 -1.05 34.76 13.91
C ASN A 123 -1.03 35.46 12.56
N ARG A 124 -2.01 36.36 12.30
CA ARG A 124 -2.13 37.17 11.08
C ARG A 124 -2.09 36.35 9.79
N TRP A 125 -2.58 35.11 9.83
CA TRP A 125 -2.55 34.22 8.66
C TRP A 125 -3.41 34.73 7.50
N GLU A 126 -4.54 35.37 7.78
CA GLU A 126 -5.37 35.96 6.72
C GLU A 126 -4.61 37.03 5.92
N GLU A 127 -3.81 37.86 6.59
CA GLU A 127 -3.06 38.95 5.97
C GLU A 127 -1.84 38.48 5.17
N PHE A 128 -1.13 37.47 5.67
CA PHE A 128 0.15 37.07 5.07
C PHE A 128 0.09 35.81 4.22
N LEU A 129 -0.86 34.90 4.48
CA LEU A 129 -0.87 33.57 3.88
C LEU A 129 -1.90 33.47 2.76
N PHE A 130 -3.08 34.09 2.90
CA PHE A 130 -4.20 33.81 2.00
C PHE A 130 -4.02 34.47 0.63
N ASP A 131 -3.34 35.62 0.56
CA ASP A 131 -3.04 36.31 -0.70
C ASP A 131 -1.93 35.62 -1.53
N VAL A 132 -1.05 34.86 -0.89
CA VAL A 132 0.06 34.15 -1.56
C VAL A 132 -0.26 32.69 -1.88
N MET A 133 -1.26 32.11 -1.20
CA MET A 133 -1.68 30.74 -1.46
C MET A 133 -2.52 30.65 -2.73
N PRO A 134 -2.22 29.70 -3.64
CA PRO A 134 -3.08 29.45 -4.78
C PRO A 134 -4.49 29.03 -4.34
N TRP A 135 -5.49 29.54 -5.04
CA TRP A 135 -6.92 29.30 -4.77
C TRP A 135 -7.33 27.82 -4.74
N TRP A 136 -6.56 26.93 -5.36
CA TRP A 136 -6.83 25.50 -5.40
C TRP A 136 -6.30 24.72 -4.19
N VAL A 137 -5.45 25.33 -3.34
CA VAL A 137 -4.85 24.68 -2.16
C VAL A 137 -5.89 24.48 -1.06
N LEU A 138 -6.80 25.44 -0.90
CA LEU A 138 -7.84 25.46 0.12
C LEU A 138 -9.20 25.04 -0.45
N PRO A 139 -10.10 24.47 0.36
CA PRO A 139 -11.50 24.23 -0.01
C PRO A 139 -12.19 25.51 -0.50
N GLN A 140 -12.68 25.50 -1.74
CA GLN A 140 -13.43 26.60 -2.32
C GLN A 140 -14.87 26.58 -1.83
N ALA A 141 -15.12 27.09 -0.62
CA ALA A 141 -16.35 27.79 -0.23
C ALA A 141 -16.60 27.67 1.28
N SER A 142 -16.66 28.84 1.91
CA SER A 142 -17.12 29.15 3.27
C SER A 142 -16.31 28.55 4.41
N GLN A 143 -15.95 29.40 5.38
CA GLN A 143 -15.49 28.96 6.71
C GLN A 143 -16.39 27.83 7.24
N GLY A 144 -17.70 27.87 6.97
CA GLY A 144 -18.66 26.84 7.36
C GLY A 144 -18.31 25.39 6.95
N SER A 145 -17.77 25.17 5.74
CA SER A 145 -17.35 23.82 5.29
C SER A 145 -16.12 23.31 6.03
N ILE A 146 -15.26 24.22 6.50
CA ILE A 146 -14.07 23.91 7.29
C ILE A 146 -14.44 23.78 8.76
N THR A 147 -15.30 24.65 9.29
CA THR A 147 -15.84 24.56 10.65
C THR A 147 -16.55 23.22 10.86
N THR A 148 -17.44 22.82 9.95
CA THR A 148 -18.13 21.52 10.02
C THR A 148 -17.18 20.31 9.89
N PHE A 149 -16.00 20.47 9.28
CA PHE A 149 -14.97 19.44 9.26
C PHE A 149 -14.34 19.20 10.64
N TYR A 150 -14.15 20.25 11.45
CA TYR A 150 -13.60 20.15 12.81
C TYR A 150 -14.67 19.90 13.88
N GLU A 151 -15.80 20.59 13.79
CA GLU A 151 -16.87 20.58 14.80
C GLU A 151 -17.91 19.47 14.55
N GLY A 152 -17.89 18.87 13.36
CA GLY A 152 -18.85 17.86 12.93
C GLY A 152 -20.01 18.44 12.12
N LEU A 153 -20.59 17.58 11.27
CA LEU A 153 -21.77 17.91 10.48
C LEU A 153 -23.04 17.89 11.34
N PRO A 154 -23.94 18.88 11.23
CA PRO A 154 -25.23 18.85 11.89
C PRO A 154 -26.08 17.63 11.47
N PRO A 155 -26.94 17.10 12.36
CA PRO A 155 -27.78 15.96 12.02
C PRO A 155 -28.70 16.23 10.83
N GLY A 156 -28.64 15.38 9.81
CA GLY A 156 -29.48 15.48 8.61
C GLY A 156 -28.90 16.33 7.47
N GLU A 157 -27.74 16.97 7.69
CA GLU A 157 -27.02 17.66 6.62
C GLU A 157 -26.16 16.69 5.79
N SER A 158 -26.06 16.96 4.49
CA SER A 158 -25.18 16.24 3.58
C SER A 158 -23.78 16.83 3.59
N ILE A 159 -22.77 15.98 3.40
CA ILE A 159 -21.38 16.41 3.23
C ILE A 159 -21.28 17.45 2.09
N PRO A 160 -20.67 18.63 2.30
CA PRO A 160 -20.59 19.70 1.31
C PRO A 160 -19.53 19.41 0.23
N TRP A 161 -19.71 18.33 -0.54
CA TRP A 161 -18.75 17.87 -1.56
C TRP A 161 -18.32 18.96 -2.53
N GLY A 162 -19.22 19.89 -2.88
CA GLY A 162 -18.91 21.02 -3.77
C GLY A 162 -17.72 21.86 -3.31
N SER A 163 -17.54 22.04 -1.99
CA SER A 163 -16.42 22.80 -1.43
C SER A 163 -15.09 22.05 -1.49
N TRP A 164 -15.14 20.71 -1.50
CA TRP A 164 -13.95 19.85 -1.36
C TRP A 164 -13.46 19.27 -2.68
N VAL A 165 -14.35 18.98 -3.63
CA VAL A 165 -14.00 18.26 -4.88
C VAL A 165 -12.92 18.98 -5.67
N GLY A 166 -12.98 20.31 -5.79
CA GLY A 166 -11.97 21.09 -6.51
C GLY A 166 -10.57 20.91 -5.91
N THR A 167 -10.45 21.10 -4.60
CA THR A 167 -9.19 20.94 -3.85
C THR A 167 -8.70 19.51 -3.90
N LEU A 168 -9.58 18.52 -3.68
CA LEU A 168 -9.26 17.10 -3.81
C LEU A 168 -8.70 16.78 -5.20
N CYS A 169 -9.32 17.24 -6.28
CA CYS A 169 -8.86 16.98 -7.64
C CYS A 169 -7.42 17.48 -7.88
N TRP A 170 -7.08 18.68 -7.44
CA TRP A 170 -5.73 19.23 -7.59
C TRP A 170 -4.70 18.45 -6.78
N TRP A 171 -5.01 18.14 -5.52
CA TRP A 171 -4.11 17.38 -4.66
C TRP A 171 -3.93 15.93 -5.12
N PHE A 172 -5.00 15.28 -5.60
CA PHE A 172 -4.89 13.95 -6.21
C PHE A 172 -4.08 13.97 -7.49
N SER A 173 -4.27 14.97 -8.35
CA SER A 173 -3.48 15.12 -9.58
C SER A 173 -1.99 15.26 -9.27
N LEU A 174 -1.63 16.11 -8.31
CA LEU A 174 -0.25 16.25 -7.84
C LEU A 174 0.29 14.93 -7.27
N SER A 175 -0.51 14.24 -6.45
CA SER A 175 -0.11 12.96 -5.84
C SER A 175 0.18 11.89 -6.89
N ILE A 176 -0.69 11.77 -7.92
CA ILE A 176 -0.49 10.86 -9.05
C ILE A 176 0.77 11.22 -9.81
N ALA A 177 1.00 12.51 -10.11
CA ALA A 177 2.19 12.96 -10.80
C ALA A 177 3.48 12.61 -10.03
N LEU A 178 3.47 12.77 -8.70
CA LEU A 178 4.60 12.39 -7.85
C LEU A 178 4.86 10.89 -7.84
N VAL A 179 3.81 10.07 -7.74
CA VAL A 179 3.95 8.60 -7.82
C VAL A 179 4.50 8.19 -9.19
N VAL A 180 4.00 8.76 -10.28
CA VAL A 180 4.50 8.48 -11.63
C VAL A 180 5.95 8.91 -11.77
N ALA A 181 6.32 10.11 -11.30
CA ALA A 181 7.70 10.59 -11.33
C ALA A 181 8.63 9.68 -10.52
N ALA A 182 8.21 9.25 -9.33
CA ALA A 182 8.95 8.29 -8.51
C ALA A 182 9.14 6.96 -9.23
N LEU A 183 8.10 6.43 -9.88
CA LEU A 183 8.20 5.22 -10.70
C LEU A 183 9.16 5.40 -11.88
N CYS A 184 9.12 6.53 -12.58
CA CYS A 184 10.04 6.83 -13.67
C CYS A 184 11.50 6.86 -13.18
N VAL A 185 11.75 7.51 -12.04
CA VAL A 185 13.08 7.53 -11.40
C VAL A 185 13.49 6.10 -11.03
N SER A 186 12.62 5.34 -10.37
CA SER A 186 12.91 3.93 -10.03
C SER A 186 13.28 3.11 -11.26
N VAL A 187 12.57 3.27 -12.38
CA VAL A 187 12.87 2.55 -13.63
C VAL A 187 14.24 2.96 -14.22
N ILE A 188 14.58 4.25 -14.19
CA ILE A 188 15.87 4.75 -14.68
C ILE A 188 17.02 4.18 -13.84
N PHE A 189 16.88 4.23 -12.52
CA PHE A 189 17.93 3.79 -11.59
C PHE A 189 17.93 2.27 -11.34
N GLN A 190 16.88 1.54 -11.69
CA GLN A 190 16.76 0.10 -11.45
C GLN A 190 17.99 -0.65 -11.97
N ARG A 191 18.40 -0.41 -13.21
CA ARG A 191 19.58 -1.08 -13.80
C ARG A 191 20.87 -0.72 -13.09
N GLN A 192 21.02 0.54 -12.68
CA GLN A 192 22.20 0.99 -11.94
C GLN A 192 22.28 0.31 -10.56
N TRP A 193 21.16 0.23 -9.86
CA TRP A 193 21.06 -0.44 -8.56
C TRP A 193 21.34 -1.94 -8.65
N GLU A 194 20.84 -2.60 -9.70
CA GLU A 194 21.04 -4.03 -9.93
C GLU A 194 22.48 -4.36 -10.36
N ASP A 195 22.99 -3.69 -11.40
CA ASP A 195 24.24 -4.07 -12.06
C ASP A 195 25.49 -3.49 -11.37
N ALA A 196 25.44 -2.19 -11.02
CA ALA A 196 26.62 -1.47 -10.51
C ALA A 196 26.70 -1.51 -8.98
N GLU A 197 25.58 -1.28 -8.30
CA GLU A 197 25.55 -1.20 -6.83
C GLU A 197 25.20 -2.53 -6.16
N LYS A 198 24.71 -3.51 -6.93
CA LYS A 198 24.28 -4.84 -6.44
C LYS A 198 23.38 -4.72 -5.22
N LEU A 199 22.46 -3.76 -5.26
CA LEU A 199 21.57 -3.45 -4.17
C LEU A 199 20.71 -4.68 -3.86
N THR A 200 20.75 -5.13 -2.62
CA THR A 200 19.89 -6.24 -2.18
C THR A 200 18.48 -5.70 -1.92
N PHE A 201 17.44 -6.40 -2.37
CA PHE A 201 16.04 -6.05 -2.17
C PHE A 201 15.37 -6.93 -1.09
N PRO A 202 15.69 -6.75 0.20
CA PRO A 202 15.22 -7.64 1.27
C PRO A 202 13.70 -7.68 1.41
N LEU A 203 13.02 -6.58 1.07
CA LEU A 203 11.56 -6.48 1.13
C LEU A 203 10.87 -7.41 0.11
N VAL A 204 11.55 -7.79 -0.97
CA VAL A 204 11.03 -8.71 -1.99
C VAL A 204 11.38 -10.17 -1.65
N ALA A 205 12.43 -10.42 -0.88
CA ALA A 205 12.86 -11.77 -0.52
C ALA A 205 11.77 -12.55 0.22
N PHE A 206 11.10 -11.90 1.18
CA PHE A 206 10.01 -12.52 1.95
C PHE A 206 8.81 -12.98 1.10
N PRO A 207 8.15 -12.10 0.31
CA PRO A 207 7.01 -12.50 -0.51
C PRO A 207 7.42 -13.49 -1.61
N VAL A 208 8.59 -13.34 -2.22
CA VAL A 208 9.07 -14.29 -3.23
C VAL A 208 9.27 -15.67 -2.63
N ALA A 209 9.96 -15.78 -1.49
CA ALA A 209 10.19 -17.05 -0.81
C ALA A 209 8.88 -17.76 -0.42
N LEU A 210 7.90 -17.01 0.09
CA LEU A 210 6.60 -17.59 0.47
C LEU A 210 5.75 -18.02 -0.74
N THR A 211 5.95 -17.41 -1.90
CA THR A 211 5.25 -17.78 -3.14
C THR A 211 5.96 -18.86 -3.94
N GLU A 212 7.17 -19.24 -3.54
CA GLU A 212 7.94 -20.26 -4.25
C GLU A 212 7.25 -21.62 -4.22
N GLY A 213 7.18 -22.29 -5.36
CA GLY A 213 6.58 -23.62 -5.50
C GLY A 213 5.04 -23.64 -5.64
N PHE A 214 4.37 -22.48 -5.69
CA PHE A 214 2.94 -22.43 -6.03
C PHE A 214 2.66 -22.77 -7.50
N ASP A 215 3.63 -22.57 -8.40
CA ASP A 215 3.53 -22.97 -9.81
C ASP A 215 3.90 -24.44 -10.08
N GLY A 216 4.31 -25.18 -9.05
CA GLY A 216 4.70 -26.58 -9.14
C GLY A 216 3.53 -27.57 -9.26
N LYS A 217 3.84 -28.84 -9.55
CA LYS A 217 2.85 -29.94 -9.66
C LYS A 217 2.24 -30.37 -8.33
N GLU A 218 2.97 -30.19 -7.23
CA GLU A 218 2.50 -30.58 -5.89
C GLU A 218 1.32 -29.71 -5.45
N ARG A 219 0.47 -30.17 -4.51
CA ARG A 219 -0.63 -29.32 -4.01
C ARG A 219 -0.21 -28.35 -2.90
N ILE A 220 0.85 -28.68 -2.18
CA ILE A 220 1.38 -27.89 -1.06
C ILE A 220 2.85 -27.61 -1.39
N PRO A 221 3.30 -26.34 -1.42
CA PRO A 221 4.70 -26.04 -1.65
C PRO A 221 5.61 -26.64 -0.57
N ALA A 222 6.86 -26.96 -0.93
CA ALA A 222 7.80 -27.64 -0.04
C ALA A 222 8.01 -26.90 1.29
N MET A 223 8.06 -25.56 1.27
CA MET A 223 8.23 -24.72 2.46
C MET A 223 7.17 -25.00 3.54
N PHE A 224 5.90 -25.13 3.14
CA PHE A 224 4.77 -25.36 4.05
C PHE A 224 4.66 -26.81 4.53
N LYS A 225 5.44 -27.74 3.97
CA LYS A 225 5.55 -29.12 4.47
C LYS A 225 6.60 -29.25 5.58
N GLY A 226 7.53 -28.31 5.68
CA GLY A 226 8.63 -28.37 6.64
C GLY A 226 8.17 -28.11 8.08
N GLY A 227 8.47 -29.03 9.01
CA GLY A 227 8.14 -28.84 10.42
C GLY A 227 8.87 -27.66 11.08
N ILE A 228 10.06 -27.30 10.59
CA ILE A 228 10.84 -26.15 11.08
C ILE A 228 10.12 -24.83 10.81
N PHE A 229 9.50 -24.69 9.63
CA PHE A 229 8.72 -23.50 9.28
C PHE A 229 7.59 -23.30 10.28
N TRP A 230 6.81 -24.34 10.55
CA TRP A 230 5.69 -24.29 11.51
C TRP A 230 6.16 -24.12 12.95
N ALA A 231 7.30 -24.70 13.34
CA ALA A 231 7.90 -24.44 14.64
C ALA A 231 8.23 -22.95 14.82
N GLY A 232 8.82 -22.32 13.80
CA GLY A 232 9.10 -20.87 13.80
C GLY A 232 7.82 -20.02 13.92
N VAL A 233 6.80 -20.34 13.11
CA VAL A 233 5.49 -19.67 13.18
C VAL A 233 4.87 -19.81 14.59
N LEU A 234 4.90 -21.02 15.15
CA LEU A 234 4.32 -21.31 16.46
C LEU A 234 5.06 -20.58 17.59
N VAL A 235 6.39 -20.52 17.54
CA VAL A 235 7.19 -19.75 18.51
C VAL A 235 6.79 -18.28 18.49
N VAL A 236 6.68 -17.66 17.32
CA VAL A 236 6.27 -16.25 17.21
C VAL A 236 4.83 -16.06 17.68
N LEU A 237 3.90 -16.93 17.28
CA LEU A 237 2.51 -16.86 17.72
C LEU A 237 2.37 -16.98 19.24
N LEU A 238 3.12 -17.87 19.88
CA LEU A 238 3.08 -18.03 21.34
C LEU A 238 3.55 -16.79 22.07
N VAL A 239 4.54 -16.06 21.54
CA VAL A 239 5.00 -14.78 22.12
C VAL A 239 3.89 -13.72 22.08
N TYR A 240 3.03 -13.72 21.06
CA TYR A 240 1.94 -12.74 20.94
C TYR A 240 0.65 -13.15 21.67
N VAL A 241 0.52 -14.42 22.08
CA VAL A 241 -0.66 -14.95 22.79
C VAL A 241 -0.52 -14.84 24.32
N TYR A 242 0.70 -14.58 24.82
CA TYR A 242 0.99 -14.32 26.23
C TYR A 242 1.14 -12.81 26.49
#